data_AF-A0A7X7PJG9-F1
#
_entry.id   AF-A0A7X7PJG9-F1
#
_cell.length_a   1.000
_cell.length_b   1.000
_cell.length_c   1.000
_cell.angle_alpha   90.00
_cell.angle_beta   90.00
_cell.angle_gamma   90.00
#
_symmetry.space_group_name_H-M   'P 1'
#
loop_
_entity.id
_entity.type
_entity.pdbx_description
1 polymer ?
#
loop_
_entity_poly.entity_id
_entity_poly.type
_entity_poly.pdbx_seq_one_letter_code
_entity_poly.pdbx_strand_id
1 'polypeptide(L)'
;KLERTRQTANQALEQLNRGATMEQVAQSMNVALQEQGPFTRGDNVPGLGQVNAAIGTAFGLQPGERSGVVEANEMLYIIESTGRTYADEEQFRAQLPFLRQQTLASLQNQRWNQFLAALEEEADIVDARAQVLRPASSQPQPARGGFGF
;
A
#
# COMPACT_ATOMS: atom_id res chain seq x y z
N LYS A 1 20.80 19.15 2.41
CA LYS A 1 20.23 18.61 3.67
C LYS A 1 20.45 17.10 3.76
N LEU A 2 20.05 16.35 2.73
CA LEU A 2 20.19 14.89 2.65
C LEU A 2 21.64 14.38 2.76
N GLU A 3 22.61 15.09 2.17
CA GLU A 3 24.03 14.71 2.25
C GLU A 3 24.60 14.74 3.69
N ARG A 4 24.18 15.71 4.50
CA ARG A 4 24.58 15.81 5.90
C ARG A 4 23.96 14.67 6.73
N THR A 5 22.69 14.35 6.46
CA THR A 5 22.01 13.21 7.10
C THR A 5 22.67 11.88 6.71
N ARG A 6 23.12 11.74 5.46
CA ARG A 6 23.87 10.57 4.99
C ARG A 6 25.19 10.41 5.71
N GLN A 7 25.92 11.50 5.91
CA GLN A 7 27.15 11.48 6.70
C GLN A 7 26.90 11.05 8.15
N THR A 8 25.85 11.57 8.79
CA THR A 8 25.45 11.15 10.15
C THR A 8 25.05 9.68 10.20
N ALA A 9 24.28 9.19 9.22
CA ALA A 9 23.89 7.78 9.15
C ALA A 9 25.11 6.85 8.97
N ASN A 10 26.08 7.25 8.15
CA ASN A 10 27.32 6.48 7.98
C ASN A 10 28.15 6.45 9.27
N GLN A 11 28.24 7.58 9.98
CA GLN A 11 28.90 7.63 11.30
C GLN A 11 28.19 6.75 12.33
N ALA A 12 26.85 6.70 12.30
CA ALA A 12 26.08 5.81 13.16
C ALA A 12 26.45 4.35 12.88
N LEU A 13 26.44 3.97 11.60
CA LEU A 13 26.80 2.62 11.17
C LEU A 13 28.23 2.24 11.57
N GLU A 14 29.18 3.17 11.49
CA GLU A 14 30.55 2.94 11.97
C GLU A 14 30.63 2.67 13.47
N GLN A 15 29.93 3.45 14.30
CA GLN A 15 29.91 3.23 15.76
C GLN A 15 29.29 1.87 16.10
N LEU A 16 28.20 1.55 15.40
CA LEU A 16 27.51 0.27 15.47
C LEU A 16 28.42 -0.91 15.09
N ASN A 17 29.26 -0.75 14.06
CA ASN A 17 30.24 -1.77 13.64
C ASN A 17 31.42 -1.90 14.61
N ARG A 18 31.72 -0.86 15.39
CA ARG A 18 32.73 -0.90 16.47
C ARG A 18 32.20 -1.52 17.77
N GLY A 19 30.94 -1.99 17.78
CA GLY A 19 30.33 -2.69 18.91
C GLY A 19 29.45 -1.82 19.82
N ALA A 20 29.17 -0.57 19.45
CA ALA A 20 28.18 0.23 20.17
C ALA A 20 26.76 -0.36 19.96
N THR A 21 25.90 -0.22 20.98
CA THR A 21 24.49 -0.63 20.87
C THR A 21 23.65 0.41 20.16
N MET A 22 22.46 0.01 19.69
CA MET A 22 21.54 0.90 18.99
C MET A 22 21.10 2.08 19.87
N GLU A 23 20.92 1.83 21.17
CA GLU A 23 20.57 2.84 22.18
C GLU A 23 21.70 3.83 22.38
N GLN A 24 22.95 3.35 22.47
CA GLN A 24 24.12 4.20 22.66
C GLN A 24 24.32 5.15 21.47
N VAL A 25 24.16 4.63 20.26
CA VAL A 25 24.29 5.43 19.03
C VAL A 25 23.11 6.40 18.88
N ALA A 26 21.89 5.97 19.21
CA ALA A 26 20.73 6.86 19.17
C ALA A 26 20.88 8.04 20.14
N GLN A 27 21.34 7.78 21.36
CA GLN A 27 21.61 8.80 22.37
C GLN A 27 22.76 9.73 21.95
N SER A 28 23.87 9.18 21.46
CA SER A 28 25.05 9.99 21.08
C SER A 28 24.76 10.94 19.91
N MET A 29 23.87 10.53 19.00
CA MET A 29 23.50 11.31 17.83
C MET A 29 22.19 12.09 17.98
N ASN A 30 21.54 11.99 19.13
CA ASN A 30 20.23 12.60 19.40
C ASN A 30 19.18 12.25 18.32
N VAL A 31 19.15 10.97 17.91
CA VAL A 31 18.19 10.44 16.94
C VAL A 31 17.17 9.54 17.64
N ALA A 32 15.96 9.44 17.07
CA ALA A 32 14.91 8.61 17.62
C ALA A 32 15.22 7.12 17.41
N LEU A 33 15.24 6.34 18.49
CA LEU A 33 15.19 4.89 18.44
C LEU A 33 13.73 4.44 18.58
N GLN A 34 13.26 3.61 17.65
CA GLN A 34 11.92 3.06 17.67
C GLN A 34 11.98 1.54 17.57
N GLU A 35 11.44 0.87 18.58
CA GLU A 35 11.20 -0.56 18.54
C GLU A 35 9.79 -0.82 17.99
N GLN A 36 9.68 -1.76 17.07
CA GLN A 36 8.42 -2.11 16.44
C GLN A 36 8.01 -3.51 16.90
N GLY A 37 6.73 -3.69 17.21
CA GLY A 37 6.15 -5.01 17.43
C GLY A 37 6.14 -5.86 16.14
N PRO A 38 5.66 -7.11 16.20
CA PRO A 38 5.56 -7.95 15.01
C PRO A 38 4.70 -7.30 13.92
N PHE A 39 5.18 -7.30 12.68
CA PHE A 39 4.45 -6.79 11.52
C PHE A 39 4.65 -7.70 10.29
N THR A 40 3.71 -7.65 9.35
CA THR A 40 3.77 -8.33 8.05
C THR A 40 4.31 -7.42 6.94
N ARG A 41 4.66 -7.99 5.78
CA ARG A 41 5.19 -7.21 4.62
C ARG A 41 4.21 -6.16 4.08
N GLY A 42 2.90 -6.36 4.30
CA GLY A 42 1.85 -5.46 3.81
C GLY A 42 1.30 -4.52 4.88
N ASP A 43 1.79 -4.63 6.11
CA ASP A 43 1.26 -3.84 7.22
C ASP A 43 1.71 -2.39 7.14
N ASN A 44 0.86 -1.52 7.66
CA ASN A 44 1.27 -0.17 8.01
C ASN A 44 1.92 -0.21 9.41
N VAL A 45 3.23 -0.04 9.47
CA VAL A 45 3.99 -0.16 10.72
C VAL A 45 3.86 1.13 11.53
N PRO A 46 3.39 1.11 12.79
CA PRO A 46 3.25 2.32 13.59
C PRO A 46 4.54 3.16 13.65
N GLY A 47 4.45 4.47 13.40
CA GLY A 47 5.60 5.37 13.40
C GLY A 47 6.48 5.33 12.15
N LEU A 48 6.56 4.19 11.45
CA LEU A 48 7.26 4.05 10.18
C LEU A 48 6.34 4.33 8.98
N GLY A 49 5.07 3.92 9.03
CA GLY A 49 4.13 4.00 7.91
C GLY A 49 4.27 2.83 6.94
N GLN A 50 3.94 3.08 5.67
CA GLN A 50 4.18 2.15 4.55
C GLN A 50 5.48 2.50 3.81
N VAL A 51 6.61 2.26 4.46
CA VAL A 51 7.94 2.52 3.88
C VAL A 51 8.50 1.23 3.30
N ASN A 52 8.08 0.89 2.07
CA ASN A 52 8.36 -0.42 1.45
C ASN A 52 9.86 -0.79 1.42
N ALA A 53 10.76 0.18 1.21
CA ALA A 53 12.20 -0.08 1.20
C ALA A 53 12.72 -0.47 2.60
N ALA A 54 12.26 0.21 3.66
CA ALA A 54 12.63 -0.11 5.04
C ALA A 54 12.00 -1.45 5.49
N ILE A 55 10.69 -1.62 5.25
CA ILE A 55 9.95 -2.87 5.55
C ILE A 55 10.59 -4.05 4.81
N GLY A 56 10.85 -3.89 3.51
CA GLY A 56 11.47 -4.92 2.68
C GLY A 56 12.86 -5.29 3.18
N THR A 57 13.67 -4.30 3.58
CA THR A 57 15.00 -4.55 4.16
C THR A 57 14.88 -5.32 5.48
N ALA A 58 14.00 -4.89 6.39
CA ALA A 58 13.76 -5.58 7.67
C ALA A 58 13.42 -7.07 7.48
N PHE A 59 12.61 -7.38 6.46
CA PHE A 59 12.23 -8.75 6.10
C PHE A 59 13.34 -9.58 5.44
N GLY A 60 14.38 -8.93 4.93
CA GLY A 60 15.56 -9.56 4.34
C GLY A 60 16.62 -9.95 5.38
N LEU A 61 16.61 -9.29 6.55
CA LEU A 61 17.56 -9.53 7.63
C LEU A 61 17.26 -10.84 8.38
N GLN A 62 18.32 -11.50 8.85
CA GLN A 62 18.22 -12.56 9.84
C GLN A 62 18.04 -11.98 11.25
N PRO A 63 17.47 -12.72 12.21
CA PRO A 63 17.41 -12.27 13.60
C PRO A 63 18.81 -11.97 14.15
N GLY A 64 18.97 -10.80 14.77
CA GLY A 64 20.24 -10.24 15.22
C GLY A 64 21.08 -9.56 14.13
N GLU A 65 20.67 -9.64 12.86
CA GLU A 65 21.33 -8.96 11.76
C GLU A 65 20.88 -7.51 11.67
N ARG A 66 21.80 -6.65 11.23
CA ARG A 66 21.60 -5.22 11.03
C ARG A 66 21.83 -4.84 9.57
N SER A 67 20.98 -3.97 9.06
CA SER A 67 21.14 -3.40 7.72
C SER A 67 22.28 -2.39 7.66
N GLY A 68 22.72 -2.10 6.44
CA GLY A 68 23.37 -0.82 6.14
C GLY A 68 22.37 0.36 6.22
N VAL A 69 22.78 1.50 5.69
CA VAL A 69 21.90 2.67 5.58
C VAL A 69 20.88 2.45 4.46
N VAL A 70 19.60 2.49 4.81
CA VAL A 70 18.47 2.35 3.88
C VAL A 70 17.86 3.73 3.66
N GLU A 71 17.83 4.20 2.42
CA GLU A 71 17.17 5.44 2.06
C GLU A 71 15.73 5.19 1.63
N ALA A 72 14.77 5.90 2.23
CA ALA A 72 13.37 5.82 1.87
C ALA A 72 12.62 7.09 2.29
N ASN A 73 11.72 7.59 1.43
CA ASN A 73 10.88 8.78 1.71
C ASN A 73 11.68 9.98 2.26
N GLU A 74 12.84 10.28 1.65
CA GLU A 74 13.77 11.35 2.07
C GLU A 74 14.37 11.18 3.48
N MET A 75 14.22 10.01 4.08
CA MET A 75 14.79 9.62 5.37
C MET A 75 15.79 8.48 5.20
N LEU A 76 16.66 8.33 6.19
CA LEU A 76 17.68 7.28 6.24
C LEU A 76 17.45 6.44 7.49
N TYR A 77 17.45 5.13 7.31
CA TYR A 77 17.15 4.13 8.34
C TYR A 77 18.34 3.19 8.51
N ILE A 78 18.55 2.76 9.74
CA ILE A 78 19.37 1.60 10.07
C ILE A 78 18.45 0.68 10.87
N ILE A 79 18.33 -0.56 10.44
CA ILE A 79 17.34 -1.50 10.93
C ILE A 79 18.08 -2.70 11.50
N GLU A 80 17.65 -3.16 12.66
CA GLU A 80 18.10 -4.40 13.27
C GLU A 80 16.90 -5.32 13.44
N SER A 81 17.02 -6.57 13.03
CA SER A 81 15.96 -7.55 13.22
C SER A 81 16.09 -8.15 14.62
N THR A 82 15.10 -7.94 15.49
CA THR A 82 15.09 -8.54 16.83
C THR A 82 14.55 -9.97 16.84
N GLY A 83 13.75 -10.35 15.84
CA GLY A 83 13.13 -11.65 15.76
C GLY A 83 12.36 -11.87 14.46
N ARG A 84 12.02 -13.13 14.20
CA ARG A 84 11.24 -13.51 13.02
C ARG A 84 10.27 -14.64 13.35
N THR A 85 9.01 -14.43 13.03
CA THR A 85 7.97 -15.46 13.09
C THR A 85 7.73 -15.99 11.69
N TYR A 86 7.83 -17.31 11.52
CA TYR A 86 7.54 -17.96 10.24
C TYR A 86 6.04 -18.19 10.07
N ALA A 87 5.60 -18.25 8.82
CA ALA A 87 4.23 -18.64 8.51
C ALA A 87 4.01 -20.10 8.94
N ASP A 88 2.84 -20.37 9.53
CA ASP A 88 2.42 -21.71 9.88
C ASP A 88 1.97 -22.45 8.61
N GLU A 89 2.72 -23.49 8.25
CA GLU A 89 2.46 -24.26 7.03
C GLU A 89 1.17 -25.07 7.12
N GLU A 90 0.81 -25.58 8.29
CA GLU A 90 -0.43 -26.36 8.48
C GLU A 90 -1.65 -25.45 8.35
N GLN A 91 -1.61 -24.27 8.97
CA GLN A 91 -2.65 -23.25 8.81
C GLN A 91 -2.78 -22.79 7.36
N PHE A 92 -1.64 -22.57 6.67
CA PHE A 92 -1.65 -22.21 5.26
C PHE A 92 -2.28 -23.31 4.40
N ARG A 93 -1.90 -24.58 4.61
CA ARG A 93 -2.45 -25.73 3.88
C ARG A 93 -3.96 -25.88 4.10
N ALA A 94 -4.44 -25.64 5.32
CA ALA A 94 -5.87 -25.66 5.62
C ALA A 94 -6.64 -24.57 4.86
N GLN A 95 -6.04 -23.39 4.66
CA GLN A 95 -6.67 -22.25 3.97
C GLN A 95 -6.51 -22.28 2.45
N LEU A 96 -5.58 -23.09 1.93
CA LEU A 96 -5.22 -23.12 0.50
C LEU A 96 -6.41 -23.30 -0.47
N PRO A 97 -7.41 -24.17 -0.21
CA PRO A 97 -8.55 -24.31 -1.12
C PRO A 97 -9.38 -23.03 -1.22
N PHE A 98 -9.60 -22.35 -0.09
CA PHE A 98 -10.33 -21.09 -0.04
C PHE A 98 -9.59 -19.97 -0.77
N LEU A 99 -8.29 -19.80 -0.48
CA LEU A 99 -7.45 -18.79 -1.15
C LEU A 99 -7.43 -18.99 -2.67
N ARG A 100 -7.37 -20.26 -3.13
CA ARG A 100 -7.43 -20.58 -4.55
C ARG A 100 -8.76 -20.17 -5.18
N GLN A 101 -9.89 -20.50 -4.53
CA GLN A 101 -11.21 -20.15 -5.04
C GLN A 101 -11.41 -18.63 -5.11
N GLN A 102 -10.99 -17.91 -4.06
CA GLN A 102 -11.05 -16.45 -4.02
C GLN A 102 -10.21 -15.81 -5.13
N THR A 103 -8.98 -16.29 -5.32
CA THR A 103 -8.07 -15.78 -6.36
C THR A 103 -8.63 -16.06 -7.76
N LEU A 104 -9.15 -17.28 -7.99
CA LEU A 104 -9.75 -17.64 -9.27
C LEU A 104 -10.95 -16.76 -9.61
N ALA A 105 -11.86 -16.54 -8.65
CA ALA A 105 -13.02 -15.68 -8.85
C ALA A 105 -12.59 -14.23 -9.17
N SER A 106 -11.56 -13.71 -8.48
CA SER A 106 -11.01 -12.38 -8.75
C SER A 106 -10.46 -12.26 -10.18
N LEU A 107 -9.65 -13.24 -10.62
CA LEU A 107 -9.07 -13.25 -11.97
C LEU A 107 -10.14 -13.39 -13.06
N GLN A 108 -11.17 -14.21 -12.83
CA GLN A 108 -12.30 -14.35 -13.75
C GLN A 108 -13.05 -13.01 -13.92
N ASN A 109 -13.35 -12.32 -12.82
CA ASN A 109 -13.99 -11.01 -12.86
C ASN A 109 -13.12 -9.97 -13.58
N GLN A 110 -11.80 -9.95 -13.30
CA GLN A 110 -10.87 -9.08 -14.01
C GLN A 110 -10.86 -9.34 -15.52
N ARG A 111 -10.81 -10.62 -15.93
CA ARG A 111 -10.82 -11.00 -17.34
C ARG A 111 -12.13 -10.60 -18.02
N TRP A 112 -13.27 -10.81 -17.36
CA TRP A 112 -14.57 -10.42 -17.87
C TRP A 112 -14.68 -8.91 -18.08
N ASN A 113 -14.25 -8.11 -17.10
CA ASN A 113 -14.25 -6.65 -17.21
C ASN A 113 -13.35 -6.15 -18.35
N GLN A 114 -12.16 -6.75 -18.51
CA GLN A 114 -11.25 -6.43 -19.62
C GLN A 114 -11.85 -6.79 -20.98
N PHE A 115 -12.51 -7.95 -21.06
CA PHE A 115 -13.18 -8.38 -22.30
C PHE A 115 -14.32 -7.44 -22.68
N LEU A 116 -15.17 -7.06 -21.72
CA LEU A 116 -16.25 -6.10 -21.97
C LEU A 116 -15.71 -4.73 -22.37
N ALA A 117 -14.69 -4.21 -21.68
CA ALA A 117 -14.09 -2.92 -22.03
C ALA A 117 -13.55 -2.90 -23.47
N ALA A 118 -12.89 -3.99 -23.90
CA ALA A 118 -12.40 -4.11 -25.27
C ALA A 118 -13.55 -4.23 -26.30
N LEU A 119 -14.64 -4.93 -25.95
CA LEU A 119 -15.82 -5.03 -26.81
C LEU A 119 -16.53 -3.68 -26.95
N GLU A 120 -16.62 -2.91 -25.87
CA GLU A 120 -17.18 -1.56 -25.87
C GLU A 120 -16.34 -0.57 -26.67
N GLU A 121 -15.01 -0.71 -26.66
CA GLU A 121 -14.09 0.14 -27.43
C GLU A 121 -14.21 -0.10 -28.95
N GLU A 122 -14.42 -1.36 -29.37
CA GLU A 122 -14.55 -1.72 -30.78
C GLU A 122 -15.98 -1.52 -31.33
N ALA A 123 -17.00 -1.59 -30.48
CA ALA A 123 -18.38 -1.50 -30.91
C ALA A 123 -18.82 -0.04 -31.19
N ASP A 124 -19.60 0.14 -32.26
CA ASP A 124 -20.32 1.40 -32.49
C ASP A 124 -21.53 1.47 -31.55
N ILE A 125 -21.35 2.11 -30.39
CA ILE A 125 -22.36 2.22 -29.34
C ILE A 125 -23.02 3.60 -29.39
N VAL A 126 -24.32 3.63 -29.75
CA VAL A 126 -25.15 4.83 -29.67
C VAL A 126 -25.94 4.85 -28.35
N ASP A 127 -25.59 5.76 -27.45
CA ASP A 127 -26.31 5.96 -26.19
C ASP A 127 -27.52 6.90 -26.36
N ALA A 128 -28.72 6.32 -26.43
CA ALA A 128 -29.98 7.06 -26.55
C ALA A 128 -30.68 7.33 -25.20
N ARG A 129 -30.04 7.07 -24.04
CA ARG A 129 -30.71 7.17 -22.72
C ARG A 129 -31.30 8.55 -22.45
N ALA A 130 -30.61 9.62 -22.84
CA ALA A 130 -31.10 11.00 -22.69
C ALA A 130 -32.35 11.30 -23.54
N GLN A 131 -32.62 10.51 -24.58
CA GLN A 131 -33.80 10.66 -25.45
C GLN A 131 -34.99 9.89 -24.88
N VAL A 132 -34.74 8.72 -24.28
CA VAL A 132 -35.77 7.82 -23.71
C VAL A 132 -36.16 8.24 -22.29
N LEU A 133 -35.20 8.68 -21.47
CA LEU A 133 -35.40 9.03 -20.06
C LEU A 133 -35.75 10.50 -19.83
N ARG A 134 -36.21 11.23 -20.88
CA ARG A 134 -36.69 12.61 -20.70
C ARG A 134 -37.83 12.62 -19.68
N PRO A 135 -37.75 13.39 -18.58
CA PRO A 135 -38.87 13.50 -17.66
C PRO A 135 -40.05 14.15 -18.40
N ALA A 136 -41.23 13.52 -18.30
CA ALA A 136 -42.48 13.97 -18.92
C ALA A 136 -42.91 15.39 -18.53
N SER A 137 -42.24 16.03 -17.57
CA SER A 137 -42.48 17.41 -17.13
C SER A 137 -41.89 18.51 -18.02
N SER A 138 -41.23 18.16 -19.12
CA SER A 138 -40.62 19.13 -20.07
C SER A 138 -41.41 19.33 -21.37
N GLN A 139 -42.63 18.81 -21.48
CA GLN A 139 -43.58 19.30 -22.47
C GLN A 139 -44.13 20.64 -22.00
N PRO A 140 -44.03 21.74 -22.78
CA PRO A 140 -44.72 22.97 -22.46
C PRO A 140 -46.22 22.67 -22.38
N GLN A 141 -46.81 22.81 -21.19
CA GLN A 141 -48.26 22.78 -21.06
C GLN A 141 -48.82 23.87 -21.98
N PRO A 142 -49.76 23.56 -22.90
CA PRO A 142 -50.41 24.61 -23.65
C PRO A 142 -51.06 25.57 -22.65
N ALA A 143 -50.76 26.86 -22.79
CA ALA A 143 -51.32 27.91 -21.95
C ALA A 143 -52.85 27.71 -21.92
N ARG A 144 -53.42 27.45 -20.74
CA ARG A 144 -54.87 27.40 -20.56
C ARG A 144 -55.42 28.79 -20.88
N GLY A 145 -55.80 28.99 -22.13
CA GLY A 145 -56.60 30.12 -22.56
C GLY A 145 -57.87 30.14 -21.72
N GLY A 146 -58.08 31.26 -21.02
CA GLY A 146 -59.28 31.48 -20.24
C GLY A 146 -60.52 31.39 -21.12
N PHE A 147 -61.51 30.67 -20.64
CA PHE A 147 -62.88 30.85 -21.07
C PHE A 147 -63.68 31.22 -19.83
N GLY A 148 -64.02 32.50 -19.73
CA GLY A 148 -65.19 32.91 -18.99
C GLY A 148 -66.43 32.43 -19.74
N PHE A 149 -67.42 31.96 -19.00
CA PHE A 149 -68.78 32.49 -18.88
C PHE A 149 -69.41 31.86 -17.64
#